data_AF-A0AA35IUT1-F1
#
_entry.id   AF-A0AA35IUT1-F1
#
_cell.length_a   1.000
_cell.length_b   1.000
_cell.length_c   1.000
_cell.angle_alpha   90.00
_cell.angle_beta   90.00
_cell.angle_gamma   90.00
#
_symmetry.space_group_name_H-M   'P 1'
#
loop_
_entity.id
_entity.type
_entity.pdbx_description
1 polymer ?
#
loop_
_entity_poly.entity_id
_entity_poly.type
_entity_poly.pdbx_seq_one_letter_code
_entity_poly.pdbx_strand_id
1 'polypeptide(L)'
;MKQVVKRRHAIRIIAALGIIGLWMFFSSNKLSINTPSLIKMQGDTKEAQDAAAEKNDARLKEIEKQTIMPLMGDDKVKKEVGRASWKYFHTLLARFPDKPTPEEREKLSTFIELYAELYPCGECSYHFVKLIKKHPVQTSSRTAAAMWGCHMHNKVNEYLNRDIYDCATILEDYDCGCSGEDGKRVTVEKEAKQLG
;
A
#
# COMPACT_ATOMS: atom_id res chain seq x y z
N MET A 1 -19.53 -61.40 -27.15
CA MET A 1 -19.07 -60.54 -26.03
C MET A 1 -17.55 -60.37 -25.92
N LYS A 2 -16.71 -61.43 -26.00
CA LYS A 2 -15.24 -61.33 -25.78
C LYS A 2 -14.46 -60.44 -26.77
N GLN A 3 -14.89 -60.34 -28.03
CA GLN A 3 -14.22 -59.53 -29.06
C GLN A 3 -14.38 -58.01 -28.84
N VAL A 4 -15.54 -57.56 -28.36
CA VAL A 4 -15.83 -56.14 -28.10
C VAL A 4 -15.01 -55.62 -26.90
N VAL A 5 -14.79 -56.48 -25.90
CA VAL A 5 -13.96 -56.17 -24.72
C VAL A 5 -12.47 -56.07 -25.11
N LYS A 6 -11.97 -56.95 -25.99
CA LYS A 6 -10.61 -56.84 -26.54
C LYS A 6 -10.40 -55.55 -27.34
N ARG A 7 -11.39 -55.14 -28.14
CA ARG A 7 -11.33 -53.89 -28.92
C ARG A 7 -11.33 -52.64 -28.03
N ARG A 8 -12.13 -52.64 -26.96
CA ARG A 8 -12.12 -51.58 -25.92
C ARG A 8 -10.81 -51.49 -25.15
N HIS A 9 -10.19 -52.63 -24.80
CA HIS A 9 -8.88 -52.63 -24.16
C HIS A 9 -7.77 -52.16 -25.10
N ALA A 10 -7.79 -52.58 -26.36
CA ALA A 10 -6.84 -52.10 -27.37
C ALA A 10 -6.93 -50.58 -27.56
N ILE A 11 -8.14 -50.02 -27.63
CA ILE A 11 -8.34 -48.57 -27.74
C ILE A 11 -7.81 -47.83 -26.49
N ARG A 12 -8.06 -48.36 -25.28
CA ARG A 12 -7.53 -47.76 -24.04
C ARG A 12 -6.00 -47.78 -23.97
N ILE A 13 -5.38 -48.86 -24.44
CA ILE A 13 -3.92 -48.99 -24.48
C ILE A 13 -3.33 -48.01 -25.50
N ILE A 14 -3.92 -47.91 -26.70
CA ILE A 14 -3.46 -46.96 -27.73
C ILE A 14 -3.63 -45.51 -27.26
N ALA A 15 -4.74 -45.18 -26.59
CA ALA A 15 -4.94 -43.85 -26.02
C ALA A 15 -3.92 -43.54 -24.91
N ALA A 16 -3.62 -44.51 -24.03
CA ALA A 16 -2.62 -44.33 -22.98
C ALA A 16 -1.20 -44.16 -23.55
N LEU A 17 -0.83 -44.96 -24.56
CA LEU A 17 0.46 -44.82 -25.25
C LEU A 17 0.55 -43.50 -26.03
N GLY A 18 -0.56 -43.01 -26.59
CA GLY A 18 -0.64 -41.70 -27.22
C GLY A 18 -0.43 -40.56 -26.23
N ILE A 19 -1.07 -40.63 -25.04
CA ILE A 19 -0.91 -39.62 -23.98
C ILE A 19 0.51 -39.67 -23.40
N ILE A 20 1.09 -40.84 -23.19
CA ILE A 20 2.47 -41.00 -22.71
C ILE A 20 3.46 -40.52 -23.78
N GLY A 21 3.22 -40.79 -25.06
CA GLY A 21 4.04 -40.28 -26.16
C GLY A 21 3.95 -38.76 -26.31
N LEU A 22 2.76 -38.18 -26.15
CA LEU A 22 2.56 -36.73 -26.12
C LEU A 22 3.25 -36.11 -24.90
N TRP A 23 3.14 -36.74 -23.72
CA TRP A 23 3.81 -36.30 -22.51
C TRP A 23 5.33 -36.42 -22.64
N MET A 24 5.87 -37.49 -23.22
CA MET A 24 7.31 -37.61 -23.49
C MET A 24 7.78 -36.61 -24.54
N PHE A 25 6.98 -36.29 -25.56
CA PHE A 25 7.31 -35.29 -26.58
C PHE A 25 7.30 -33.86 -26.03
N PHE A 26 6.32 -33.51 -25.18
CA PHE A 26 6.25 -32.20 -24.51
C PHE A 26 7.12 -32.09 -23.25
N SER A 27 7.43 -33.20 -22.57
CA SER A 27 8.35 -33.27 -21.41
C SER A 27 9.80 -33.31 -21.87
N SER A 28 10.09 -33.91 -23.02
CA SER A 28 11.40 -33.81 -23.68
C SER A 28 11.53 -32.48 -24.43
N ASN A 29 11.23 -31.37 -23.75
CA ASN A 29 11.63 -30.05 -24.17
C ASN A 29 13.15 -29.93 -23.99
N LYS A 30 13.92 -30.54 -24.89
CA LYS A 30 15.22 -29.97 -25.28
C LYS A 30 14.96 -28.85 -26.29
N LEU A 31 14.24 -27.82 -25.84
CA LEU A 31 14.43 -26.45 -26.28
C LEU A 31 15.39 -25.76 -25.30
N SER A 32 16.53 -26.40 -25.02
CA SER A 32 17.73 -25.67 -24.62
C SER A 32 18.36 -25.16 -25.91
N ILE A 33 17.72 -24.15 -26.51
CA ILE A 33 18.42 -23.25 -27.41
C ILE A 33 19.19 -22.32 -26.47
N ASN A 34 20.43 -22.69 -26.16
CA ASN A 34 21.41 -21.71 -25.71
C ASN A 34 21.73 -20.82 -26.91
N THR A 35 20.81 -19.91 -27.24
CA THR A 35 21.09 -18.76 -28.10
C THR A 35 21.82 -17.73 -27.25
N PRO A 36 23.03 -17.28 -27.64
CA PRO A 36 23.81 -16.29 -26.90
C PRO A 36 23.11 -14.93 -26.72
N SER A 37 22.01 -14.68 -27.43
CA SER A 37 21.28 -13.41 -27.41
C SER A 37 20.29 -13.26 -26.24
N LEU A 38 19.87 -14.34 -25.57
CA LEU A 38 18.96 -14.25 -24.40
C LEU A 38 19.70 -14.14 -23.06
N ILE A 39 20.97 -14.55 -22.98
CA ILE A 39 21.80 -14.38 -21.78
C ILE A 39 22.20 -12.91 -21.59
N LYS A 40 22.27 -12.12 -22.67
CA LYS A 40 22.69 -10.72 -22.61
C LYS A 40 21.61 -9.75 -22.08
N MET A 41 20.33 -10.12 -22.11
CA MET A 41 19.27 -9.30 -21.51
C MET A 41 19.18 -9.43 -19.98
N GLN A 42 19.65 -10.54 -19.41
CA GLN A 42 19.56 -10.81 -17.96
C GLN A 42 20.75 -10.25 -17.18
N GLY A 43 21.90 -10.03 -17.84
CA GLY A 43 23.04 -9.31 -17.27
C GLY A 43 22.74 -7.81 -17.09
N ASP A 44 22.22 -7.16 -18.12
CA ASP A 44 21.90 -5.72 -18.10
C ASP A 44 20.78 -5.40 -17.08
N THR A 45 19.78 -6.28 -16.92
CA THR A 45 18.71 -6.08 -15.92
C THR A 45 19.20 -6.32 -14.50
N LYS A 46 20.09 -7.28 -14.26
CA LYS A 46 20.62 -7.56 -12.93
C LYS A 46 21.57 -6.46 -12.46
N GLU A 47 22.50 -5.99 -13.31
CA GLU A 47 23.38 -4.86 -12.97
C GLU A 47 22.57 -3.57 -12.73
N ALA A 48 21.53 -3.31 -13.54
CA ALA A 48 20.65 -2.16 -13.32
C ALA A 48 19.82 -2.29 -12.02
N GLN A 49 19.37 -3.49 -11.67
CA GLN A 49 18.66 -3.76 -10.42
C GLN A 49 19.58 -3.63 -9.21
N ASP A 50 20.80 -4.16 -9.28
CA ASP A 50 21.78 -4.10 -8.21
C ASP A 50 22.23 -2.65 -7.97
N ALA A 51 22.48 -1.88 -9.02
CA ALA A 51 22.78 -0.45 -8.93
C ALA A 51 21.59 0.36 -8.37
N ALA A 52 20.35 0.02 -8.74
CA ALA A 52 19.16 0.65 -8.18
C ALA A 52 18.95 0.30 -6.70
N ALA A 53 19.26 -0.93 -6.30
CA ALA A 53 19.20 -1.38 -4.91
C ALA A 53 20.26 -0.67 -4.05
N GLU A 54 21.50 -0.56 -4.53
CA GLU A 54 22.57 0.18 -3.84
C GLU A 54 22.21 1.66 -3.67
N LYS A 55 21.67 2.29 -4.72
CA LYS A 55 21.20 3.68 -4.64
C LYS A 55 20.05 3.85 -3.65
N ASN A 56 19.13 2.89 -3.57
CA ASN A 56 18.05 2.91 -2.59
C ASN A 56 18.57 2.73 -1.16
N ASP A 57 19.52 1.83 -0.93
CA ASP A 57 20.17 1.65 0.38
C ASP A 57 20.89 2.92 0.85
N ALA A 58 21.68 3.55 -0.04
CA ALA A 58 22.35 4.81 0.26
C ALA A 58 21.35 5.93 0.60
N ARG A 59 20.24 6.01 -0.14
CA ARG A 59 19.16 6.97 0.14
C ARG A 59 18.50 6.70 1.50
N LEU A 60 18.22 5.45 1.83
CA LEU A 60 17.57 5.08 3.09
C LEU A 60 18.47 5.37 4.30
N LYS A 61 19.77 5.09 4.20
CA LYS A 61 20.76 5.46 5.22
C LYS A 61 20.82 6.97 5.47
N GLU A 62 20.65 7.76 4.42
CA GLU A 62 20.64 9.21 4.56
C GLU A 62 19.33 9.73 5.17
N ILE A 63 18.20 9.11 4.84
CA ILE A 63 16.91 9.38 5.48
C ILE A 63 16.98 9.07 6.98
N GLU A 64 17.53 7.91 7.34
CA GLU A 64 17.63 7.45 8.73
C GLU A 64 18.39 8.44 9.63
N LYS A 65 19.42 9.13 9.11
CA LYS A 65 20.15 10.18 9.85
C LYS A 65 19.33 11.44 10.08
N GLN A 66 18.29 11.67 9.28
CA GLN A 66 17.47 12.88 9.31
C GLN A 66 16.15 12.70 10.06
N THR A 67 15.88 11.50 10.57
CA THR A 67 14.61 11.14 11.22
C THR A 67 14.85 10.73 12.67
N ILE A 68 13.89 11.02 13.55
CA ILE A 68 13.96 10.59 14.96
C ILE A 68 13.72 9.08 15.06
N MET A 69 12.73 8.58 14.32
CA MET A 69 12.36 7.17 14.30
C MET A 69 13.21 6.40 13.29
N PRO A 70 13.58 5.13 13.59
CA PRO A 70 14.31 4.30 12.65
C PRO A 70 13.46 3.91 11.45
N LEU A 71 14.10 3.40 10.39
CA LEU A 71 13.42 2.84 9.23
C LEU A 71 12.53 1.64 9.63
N MET A 72 11.43 1.44 8.92
CA MET A 72 10.51 0.33 9.18
C MET A 72 10.53 -0.70 8.03
N GLY A 73 11.40 -1.70 8.18
CA GLY A 73 11.65 -2.73 7.17
C GLY A 73 10.55 -3.80 7.02
N ASP A 74 9.77 -4.07 8.07
CA ASP A 74 8.65 -5.02 7.98
C ASP A 74 7.43 -4.34 7.35
N ASP A 75 7.16 -4.64 6.08
CA ASP A 75 6.06 -4.07 5.32
C ASP A 75 4.66 -4.43 5.85
N LYS A 76 4.50 -5.59 6.51
CA LYS A 76 3.20 -5.98 7.08
C LYS A 76 2.92 -5.14 8.31
N VAL A 77 3.88 -5.04 9.23
CA VAL A 77 3.76 -4.18 10.41
C VAL A 77 3.59 -2.72 10.01
N LYS A 78 4.33 -2.24 8.99
CA LYS A 78 4.19 -0.88 8.45
C LYS A 78 2.78 -0.56 7.98
N LYS A 79 2.14 -1.48 7.26
CA LYS A 79 0.74 -1.32 6.83
C LYS A 79 -0.23 -1.35 8.00
N GLU A 80 -0.04 -2.23 8.98
CA GLU A 80 -0.88 -2.31 10.17
C GLU A 80 -0.83 -1.01 10.99
N VAL A 81 0.38 -0.50 11.23
CA VAL A 81 0.61 0.80 11.87
C VAL A 81 0.01 1.94 11.04
N GLY A 82 0.22 1.95 9.72
CA GLY A 82 -0.37 2.95 8.81
C GLY A 82 -1.89 3.03 8.92
N ARG A 83 -2.56 1.88 8.87
CA ARG A 83 -4.02 1.82 8.99
C ARG A 83 -4.53 2.33 10.35
N ALA A 84 -3.90 1.91 11.44
CA ALA A 84 -4.28 2.35 12.78
C ALA A 84 -4.05 3.86 12.96
N SER A 85 -2.91 4.34 12.47
CA SER A 85 -2.52 5.75 12.44
C SER A 85 -3.52 6.62 11.70
N TRP A 86 -3.91 6.25 10.47
CA TRP A 86 -4.89 7.00 9.69
C TRP A 86 -6.27 7.01 10.33
N LYS A 87 -6.70 5.90 10.95
CA LYS A 87 -7.95 5.85 11.70
C LYS A 87 -7.95 6.88 12.83
N TYR A 88 -6.92 6.87 13.66
CA TYR A 88 -6.77 7.86 14.73
C TYR A 88 -6.73 9.29 14.18
N PHE A 89 -5.88 9.53 13.18
CA PHE A 89 -5.66 10.85 12.57
C PHE A 89 -6.95 11.46 12.04
N HIS A 90 -7.68 10.75 11.17
CA HIS A 90 -8.92 11.28 10.60
C HIS A 90 -10.02 11.43 11.66
N THR A 91 -10.08 10.53 12.65
CA THR A 91 -11.03 10.67 13.76
C THR A 91 -10.72 11.91 14.61
N LEU A 92 -9.45 12.20 14.88
CA LEU A 92 -9.04 13.41 15.60
C LEU A 92 -9.48 14.67 14.85
N LEU A 93 -9.23 14.73 13.54
CA LEU A 93 -9.60 15.89 12.72
C LEU A 93 -11.12 16.06 12.60
N ALA A 94 -11.86 14.95 12.44
CA ALA A 94 -13.32 14.96 12.42
C ALA A 94 -13.94 15.40 13.76
N ARG A 95 -13.21 15.28 14.88
CA ARG A 95 -13.63 15.73 16.22
C ARG A 95 -13.18 17.14 16.57
N PHE A 96 -12.36 17.78 15.74
CA PHE A 96 -11.91 19.15 15.97
C PHE A 96 -13.12 20.11 16.04
N PRO A 97 -13.04 21.25 16.76
CA PRO A 97 -14.18 22.17 16.88
C PRO A 97 -14.54 22.81 15.53
N ASP A 98 -15.84 23.04 15.29
CA ASP A 98 -16.30 23.81 14.13
C ASP A 98 -15.85 25.29 14.21
N LYS A 99 -15.73 25.82 15.43
CA LYS A 99 -15.28 27.18 15.74
C LYS A 99 -14.14 27.15 16.78
N PRO A 100 -12.92 26.77 16.38
CA PRO A 100 -11.80 26.63 17.31
C PRO A 100 -11.27 28.00 17.77
N THR A 101 -10.87 28.07 19.03
CA THR A 101 -10.12 29.19 19.60
C THR A 101 -8.71 29.28 18.99
N PRO A 102 -8.05 30.45 19.03
CA PRO A 102 -6.67 30.57 18.56
C PRO A 102 -5.70 29.56 19.19
N GLU A 103 -5.89 29.25 20.48
CA GLU A 103 -5.08 28.27 21.20
C GLU A 103 -5.30 26.85 20.68
N GLU A 104 -6.55 26.43 20.43
CA GLU A 104 -6.85 25.11 19.87
C GLU A 104 -6.29 24.93 18.46
N ARG A 105 -6.29 26.01 17.66
CA ARG A 105 -5.68 26.03 16.33
C ARG A 105 -4.18 25.82 16.39
N GLU A 106 -3.51 26.50 17.31
CA GLU A 106 -2.07 26.34 17.53
C GLU A 106 -1.76 24.91 17.99
N LYS A 107 -2.51 24.38 18.97
CA LYS A 107 -2.35 23.00 19.44
C LYS A 107 -2.49 21.98 18.32
N LEU A 108 -3.46 22.13 17.42
CA LEU A 108 -3.58 21.24 16.27
C LEU A 108 -2.39 21.37 15.32
N SER A 109 -1.90 22.59 15.07
CA SER A 109 -0.71 22.81 14.24
C SER A 109 0.53 22.12 14.83
N THR A 110 0.85 22.39 16.09
CA THR A 110 1.98 21.77 16.79
C THR A 110 1.83 20.26 16.88
N PHE A 111 0.62 19.75 17.14
CA PHE A 111 0.36 18.32 17.18
C PHE A 111 0.69 17.64 15.85
N ILE A 112 0.30 18.23 14.72
CA ILE A 112 0.56 17.67 13.38
C ILE A 112 2.07 17.65 13.07
N GLU A 113 2.79 18.69 13.45
CA GLU A 113 4.25 18.75 13.30
C GLU A 113 4.93 17.63 14.11
N LEU A 114 4.59 17.52 15.40
CA LEU A 114 5.11 16.47 16.28
C LEU A 114 4.71 15.08 15.80
N TYR A 115 3.48 14.90 15.34
CA TYR A 115 2.99 13.65 14.78
C TYR A 115 3.83 13.22 13.57
N ALA A 116 4.18 14.16 12.68
CA ALA A 116 5.00 13.88 11.52
C ALA A 116 6.44 13.51 11.89
N GLU A 117 7.04 14.25 12.84
CA GLU A 117 8.42 14.02 13.30
C GLU A 117 8.57 12.71 14.09
N LEU A 118 7.54 12.33 14.85
CA LEU A 118 7.54 11.15 15.71
C LEU A 118 6.81 9.94 15.10
N TYR A 119 6.42 10.00 13.83
CA TYR A 119 5.77 8.87 13.18
C TYR A 119 6.72 7.66 13.16
N PRO A 120 6.30 6.47 13.64
CA PRO A 120 7.19 5.33 13.91
C PRO A 120 7.61 4.56 12.64
N CYS A 121 8.02 5.28 11.61
CA CYS A 121 8.59 4.77 10.37
C CYS A 121 9.42 5.90 9.78
N GLY A 122 10.75 5.79 9.82
CA GLY A 122 11.69 6.86 9.44
C GLY A 122 11.44 7.35 8.01
N GLU A 123 11.33 6.46 7.03
CA GLU A 123 11.05 6.88 5.65
C GLU A 123 9.68 7.56 5.51
N CYS A 124 8.67 7.08 6.24
CA CYS A 124 7.34 7.68 6.24
C CYS A 124 7.36 9.09 6.85
N SER A 125 8.00 9.24 8.02
CA SER A 125 8.17 10.52 8.73
C SER A 125 8.89 11.54 7.85
N TYR A 126 10.03 11.16 7.25
CA TYR A 126 10.80 12.01 6.36
C TYR A 126 9.96 12.60 5.22
N HIS A 127 9.17 11.75 4.58
CA HIS A 127 8.29 12.16 3.48
C HIS A 127 7.14 13.03 3.97
N PHE A 128 6.52 12.66 5.10
CA PHE A 128 5.36 13.37 5.64
C PHE A 128 5.73 14.76 6.19
N VAL A 129 6.87 14.91 6.87
CA VAL A 129 7.40 16.21 7.33
C VAL A 129 7.57 17.17 6.16
N LYS A 130 8.11 16.71 5.02
CA LYS A 130 8.23 17.54 3.82
C LYS A 130 6.88 17.90 3.23
N LEU A 131 5.93 16.95 3.26
CA LEU A 131 4.59 17.16 2.74
C LEU A 131 3.85 18.25 3.52
N ILE A 132 3.85 18.17 4.86
CA ILE A 132 3.16 19.16 5.71
C ILE A 132 3.83 20.53 5.69
N LYS A 133 5.15 20.62 5.45
CA LYS A 133 5.85 21.90 5.22
C LYS A 133 5.37 22.58 3.94
N LYS A 134 5.10 21.82 2.89
CA LYS A 134 4.57 22.33 1.62
C LYS A 134 3.07 22.63 1.69
N HIS A 135 2.34 21.87 2.49
CA HIS A 135 0.89 21.94 2.63
C HIS A 135 0.51 22.02 4.12
N PRO A 136 0.70 23.20 4.76
CA PRO A 136 0.44 23.35 6.18
C PRO A 136 -1.02 23.06 6.53
N VAL A 137 -1.24 22.54 7.74
CA VAL A 137 -2.57 22.15 8.22
C VAL A 137 -3.53 23.34 8.24
N GLN A 138 -4.75 23.09 7.78
CA GLN A 138 -5.83 24.07 7.78
C GLN A 138 -6.64 23.96 9.07
N THR A 139 -6.36 24.85 10.03
CA THR A 139 -6.93 24.76 11.39
C THR A 139 -8.14 25.66 11.61
N SER A 140 -8.71 26.28 10.58
CA SER A 140 -9.77 27.29 10.76
C SER A 140 -11.11 26.71 11.25
N SER A 141 -11.35 25.42 11.04
CA SER A 141 -12.56 24.70 11.47
C SER A 141 -12.35 23.18 11.37
N ARG A 142 -13.26 22.40 11.95
CA ARG A 142 -13.37 20.95 11.74
C ARG A 142 -13.30 20.55 10.27
N THR A 143 -14.16 21.12 9.43
CA THR A 143 -14.24 20.79 8.00
C THR A 143 -12.94 21.09 7.29
N ALA A 144 -12.32 22.25 7.56
CA ALA A 144 -11.02 22.60 6.98
C ALA A 144 -9.93 21.60 7.36
N ALA A 145 -9.88 21.20 8.63
CA ALA A 145 -8.90 20.26 9.16
C ALA A 145 -9.10 18.86 8.56
N ALA A 146 -10.33 18.34 8.56
CA ALA A 146 -10.66 17.02 8.01
C ALA A 146 -10.42 16.93 6.50
N MET A 147 -10.83 17.95 5.72
CA MET A 147 -10.57 18.01 4.28
C MET A 147 -9.08 18.06 3.98
N TRP A 148 -8.32 18.88 4.72
CA TRP A 148 -6.86 18.90 4.60
C TRP A 148 -6.26 17.51 4.88
N GLY A 149 -6.70 16.84 5.95
CA GLY A 149 -6.25 15.49 6.29
C GLY A 149 -6.50 14.49 5.17
N CYS A 150 -7.70 14.52 4.57
CA CYS A 150 -8.02 13.67 3.41
C CYS A 150 -7.09 13.95 2.22
N HIS A 151 -6.83 15.21 1.89
CA HIS A 151 -5.93 15.56 0.80
C HIS A 151 -4.49 15.12 1.06
N MET A 152 -4.02 15.22 2.31
CA MET A 152 -2.68 14.74 2.68
C MET A 152 -2.59 13.21 2.58
N HIS A 153 -3.60 12.49 3.02
CA HIS A 153 -3.67 11.03 2.84
C HIS A 153 -3.65 10.68 1.34
N ASN A 154 -4.38 11.41 0.50
CA ASN A 154 -4.35 11.21 -0.95
C ASN A 154 -2.99 11.51 -1.60
N LYS A 155 -2.20 12.44 -1.05
CA LYS A 155 -0.82 12.67 -1.50
C LYS A 155 0.09 11.49 -1.16
N VAL A 156 -0.14 10.83 -0.02
CA VAL A 156 0.53 9.57 0.32
C VAL A 156 0.06 8.44 -0.60
N ASN A 157 -1.25 8.34 -0.88
CA ASN A 157 -1.79 7.38 -1.85
C ASN A 157 -1.15 7.54 -3.22
N GLU A 158 -1.08 8.76 -3.74
CA GLU A 158 -0.41 9.08 -5.01
C GLU A 158 1.07 8.65 -5.00
N TYR A 159 1.80 8.96 -3.92
CA TYR A 159 3.20 8.54 -3.76
C TYR A 159 3.37 7.01 -3.75
N LEU A 160 2.40 6.29 -3.17
CA LEU A 160 2.38 4.83 -3.08
C LEU A 160 1.68 4.16 -4.27
N ASN A 161 1.28 4.92 -5.30
CA ASN A 161 0.49 4.45 -6.45
C ASN A 161 -0.80 3.70 -6.03
N ARG A 162 -1.55 4.29 -5.10
CA ARG A 162 -2.87 3.84 -4.65
C ARG A 162 -3.98 4.68 -5.29
N ASP A 163 -5.19 4.13 -5.30
CA ASP A 163 -6.39 4.85 -5.74
C ASP A 163 -6.63 6.09 -4.87
N ILE A 164 -7.14 7.15 -5.50
CA ILE A 164 -7.51 8.39 -4.82
C ILE A 164 -8.84 8.19 -4.10
N TYR A 165 -8.89 8.62 -2.85
CA TYR A 165 -10.10 8.64 -2.05
C TYR A 165 -10.95 9.88 -2.32
N ASP A 166 -12.26 9.70 -2.41
CA ASP A 166 -13.20 10.82 -2.50
C ASP A 166 -13.39 11.48 -1.14
N CYS A 167 -12.94 12.72 -0.99
CA CYS A 167 -13.03 13.47 0.26
C CYS A 167 -14.43 14.03 0.54
N ALA A 168 -15.39 13.92 -0.39
CA ALA A 168 -16.72 14.54 -0.26
C ALA A 168 -17.47 14.13 1.01
N THR A 169 -17.24 12.91 1.52
CA THR A 169 -17.90 12.36 2.70
C THR A 169 -16.97 12.14 3.90
N ILE A 170 -15.83 12.85 3.97
CA ILE A 170 -14.77 12.55 4.95
C ILE A 170 -15.24 12.65 6.41
N LEU A 171 -16.16 13.57 6.72
CA LEU A 171 -16.69 13.74 8.09
C LEU A 171 -17.71 12.65 8.45
N GLU A 172 -18.46 12.15 7.46
CA GLU A 172 -19.40 11.05 7.61
C GLU A 172 -18.68 9.70 7.70
N ASP A 173 -17.60 9.52 6.96
CA ASP A 173 -16.83 8.28 6.94
C ASP A 173 -16.02 8.08 8.22
N TYR A 174 -15.48 9.16 8.79
CA TYR A 174 -14.81 9.15 10.08
C TYR A 174 -15.71 9.76 11.14
N ASP A 175 -16.69 8.96 11.58
CA ASP A 175 -17.67 9.31 12.60
C ASP A 175 -17.06 10.17 13.70
N CYS A 176 -17.34 11.47 13.62
CA CYS A 176 -17.24 12.31 14.77
C CYS A 176 -18.35 11.81 15.68
N GLY A 177 -18.21 10.76 16.49
CA GLY A 177 -19.27 10.25 17.39
C GLY A 177 -19.92 11.25 18.36
N CYS A 178 -19.90 12.55 18.08
CA CYS A 178 -21.07 13.43 18.01
C CYS A 178 -22.34 12.65 17.62
N SER A 179 -22.96 11.98 18.58
CA SER A 179 -24.27 11.36 18.43
C SER A 179 -25.31 12.37 17.93
N GLY A 180 -25.55 12.40 16.62
CA GLY A 180 -26.82 12.81 16.03
C GLY A 180 -27.83 11.68 16.16
N GLU A 181 -29.11 11.99 16.27
CA GLU A 181 -30.21 11.04 16.48
C GLU A 181 -30.47 10.06 15.30
N ASP A 182 -29.56 9.98 14.33
CA ASP A 182 -29.77 9.36 13.03
C ASP A 182 -28.64 8.38 12.66
N GLY A 183 -28.46 7.37 13.52
CA GLY A 183 -28.58 5.95 13.16
C GLY A 183 -27.80 5.33 11.98
N LYS A 184 -26.86 6.00 11.32
CA LYS A 184 -26.06 5.41 10.22
C LYS A 184 -24.60 5.27 10.62
N ARG A 185 -24.32 4.20 11.38
CA ARG A 185 -22.95 3.79 11.73
C ARG A 185 -22.24 3.26 10.47
N VAL A 186 -21.16 3.90 10.06
CA VAL A 186 -20.23 3.32 9.08
C VAL A 186 -19.25 2.40 9.81
N THR A 187 -19.10 1.18 9.28
CA THR A 187 -18.28 0.10 9.83
C THR A 187 -16.80 0.24 9.41
N VAL A 188 -15.92 -0.40 10.18
CA VAL A 188 -14.47 -0.55 9.94
C VAL A 188 -14.13 -1.09 8.52
N GLU A 189 -15.12 -1.64 7.81
CA GLU A 189 -14.97 -2.24 6.48
C GLU A 189 -14.61 -1.25 5.37
N LYS A 190 -14.99 0.04 5.48
CA LYS A 190 -14.55 1.05 4.49
C LYS A 190 -13.06 1.38 4.61
N GLU A 191 -12.49 1.34 5.82
CA GLU A 191 -11.06 1.53 6.06
C GLU A 191 -10.22 0.39 5.47
N ALA A 192 -10.79 -0.81 5.33
CA ALA A 192 -10.14 -1.95 4.69
C ALA A 192 -9.85 -1.75 3.20
N LYS A 193 -10.55 -0.83 2.52
CA LYS A 193 -10.26 -0.49 1.12
C LYS A 193 -9.11 0.51 0.95
N GLN A 194 -8.88 1.37 1.93
CA GLN A 194 -7.81 2.38 1.91
C GLN A 194 -6.49 1.84 2.48
N LEU A 195 -6.02 0.67 2.02
CA LEU A 195 -4.86 -0.04 2.60
C LEU A 195 -3.57 0.80 2.67
N GLY A 196 -3.37 1.51 3.80
CA GLY A 196 -2.10 1.98 4.37
C GLY A 196 -1.48 3.19 3.67
#